data_AF-A0A1C5C466-F1
#
_entry.id   AF-A0A1C5C466-F1
#
_cell.length_a   1.000
_cell.length_b   1.000
_cell.length_c   1.000
_cell.angle_alpha   90.00
_cell.angle_beta   90.00
_cell.angle_gamma   90.00
#
_symmetry.space_group_name_H-M   'P 1'
#
loop_
_entity.id
_entity.type
_entity.pdbx_description
1 polymer ?
#
loop_
_entity_poly.entity_id
_entity_poly.type
_entity_poly.pdbx_seq_one_letter_code
_entity_poly.pdbx_strand_id
1 'polypeptide(L)' 'MYRLDAVRRASLPSGRFYTWVAGESRPATAVRRHLVNDRGVPKRDISFFGYWRLGRSAPG' A
#
# COMPACT_ATOMS: atom_id res chain seq x y z
N MET A 1 8.58 -13.38 3.38
CA MET A 1 8.78 -12.54 2.19
C MET A 1 7.61 -12.66 1.19
N TYR A 2 6.35 -12.79 1.64
CA TYR A 2 5.22 -13.18 0.77
C TYR A 2 4.15 -12.09 0.55
N ARG A 3 4.19 -10.98 1.31
CA ARG A 3 3.05 -10.03 1.36
C ARG A 3 2.93 -9.11 0.15
N LEU A 4 4.04 -8.67 -0.44
CA LEU A 4 3.99 -7.77 -1.61
C LEU A 4 3.64 -8.52 -2.91
N ASP A 5 3.95 -9.81 -2.97
CA ASP A 5 3.74 -10.60 -4.19
C ASP A 5 2.26 -10.74 -4.57
N ALA A 6 1.36 -10.76 -3.59
CA ALA A 6 -0.08 -10.74 -3.85
C ALA A 6 -0.49 -9.50 -4.66
N VAL A 7 -0.01 -8.32 -4.25
CA VAL A 7 -0.28 -7.05 -4.96
C VAL A 7 0.41 -7.03 -6.33
N ARG A 8 1.64 -7.54 -6.41
CA ARG A 8 2.38 -7.61 -7.69
C ARG A 8 1.72 -8.53 -8.71
N ARG A 9 0.97 -9.53 -8.28
CA ARG A 9 0.23 -10.46 -9.15
C ARG A 9 -1.22 -10.02 -9.39
N ALA A 10 -1.72 -9.03 -8.66
CA ALA A 10 -3.08 -8.56 -8.81
C ALA A 10 -3.26 -7.84 -10.15
N SER A 11 -4.29 -8.28 -10.89
CA SER A 11 -4.87 -7.55 -12.00
C SER A 11 -5.58 -6.32 -11.45
N LEU A 12 -5.24 -5.14 -11.96
CA LEU A 12 -5.87 -3.88 -11.57
C LEU A 12 -6.88 -3.46 -12.64
N PRO A 13 -7.95 -2.75 -12.27
CA PRO A 13 -8.91 -2.22 -13.23
C PRO A 13 -8.22 -1.36 -14.29
N SER A 14 -8.67 -1.44 -15.54
CA SER A 14 -8.28 -0.50 -16.59
C SER A 14 -8.89 0.87 -16.31
N GLY A 15 -8.15 1.95 -16.59
CA GLY A 15 -8.61 3.32 -16.36
C GLY A 15 -8.43 3.80 -14.92
N ARG A 16 -9.16 4.84 -14.52
CA ARG A 16 -9.03 5.43 -13.18
C ARG A 16 -9.74 4.55 -12.15
N PHE A 17 -9.03 4.19 -11.08
CA PHE A 17 -9.58 3.51 -9.92
C PHE A 17 -9.04 4.15 -8.63
N TYR A 18 -9.67 3.81 -7.52
CA TYR A 18 -9.24 4.23 -6.19
C TYR A 18 -8.73 3.04 -5.39
N THR A 19 -7.76 3.26 -4.50
CA THR A 19 -7.21 2.23 -3.63
C THR A 19 -7.16 2.70 -2.19
N TRP A 20 -7.35 1.75 -1.28
CA TRP A 20 -7.14 1.94 0.15
C TRP A 20 -6.11 0.92 0.65
N VAL A 21 -5.05 1.40 1.28
CA VAL A 21 -3.95 0.57 1.79
C VAL A 21 -3.77 0.86 3.27
N ALA A 22 -4.02 -0.13 4.13
CA ALA A 22 -3.68 -0.02 5.54
C ALA A 22 -3.13 -1.30 6.15
N GLY A 23 -2.47 -1.16 7.29
CA GLY A 23 -1.94 -2.27 8.08
C GLY A 23 -0.64 -1.90 8.76
N GLU A 24 0.29 -2.85 8.86
CA GLU A 24 1.62 -2.56 9.37
C GLU A 24 2.35 -1.56 8.46
N SER A 25 2.93 -0.52 9.07
CA SER A 25 3.49 0.64 8.38
C SER A 25 4.51 0.29 7.30
N ARG A 26 5.37 -0.70 7.55
CA ARG A 26 6.41 -1.13 6.59
C ARG A 26 5.81 -1.81 5.35
N PRO A 27 5.07 -2.93 5.47
CA PRO A 27 4.37 -3.54 4.33
C PRO A 27 3.45 -2.57 3.60
N ALA A 28 2.66 -1.79 4.32
CA ALA A 28 1.73 -0.85 3.72
C ALA A 28 2.50 0.17 2.85
N THR A 29 3.62 0.71 3.36
CA THR A 29 4.46 1.64 2.59
C THR A 29 5.00 1.01 1.32
N ALA A 30 5.41 -0.26 1.37
CA ALA A 30 5.90 -1.00 0.21
C ALA A 30 4.80 -1.16 -0.86
N VAL A 31 3.57 -1.48 -0.45
CA VAL A 31 2.41 -1.57 -1.34
C VAL A 31 2.14 -0.23 -2.02
N ARG A 32 2.08 0.87 -1.26
CA ARG A 32 1.88 2.21 -1.84
C ARG A 32 2.98 2.57 -2.83
N ARG A 33 4.24 2.29 -2.51
CA ARG A 33 5.37 2.55 -3.43
C ARG A 33 5.25 1.77 -4.72
N HIS A 34 4.90 0.48 -4.65
CA HIS A 34 4.69 -0.33 -5.85
C HIS A 34 3.55 0.21 -6.71
N LEU A 35 2.41 0.55 -6.11
CA LEU A 35 1.26 1.09 -6.86
C LEU A 35 1.59 2.43 -7.55
N VAL A 36 2.34 3.30 -6.90
CA VAL A 36 2.73 4.60 -7.47
C VAL A 36 3.83 4.45 -8.53
N ASN A 37 4.93 3.80 -8.17
CA ASN A 37 6.15 3.81 -9.00
C ASN A 37 6.08 2.80 -10.15
N ASP A 38 5.51 1.62 -9.90
CA ASP A 38 5.57 0.51 -10.85
C ASP A 38 4.25 0.34 -11.61
N ARG A 39 3.11 0.71 -10.98
CA ARG A 39 1.77 0.61 -11.59
C ARG A 39 1.19 1.97 -12.04
N GLY A 40 1.89 3.07 -11.81
CA GLY A 40 1.50 4.41 -12.27
C GLY A 40 0.23 4.99 -11.64
N VAL A 41 -0.22 4.45 -10.50
CA VAL A 41 -1.45 4.91 -9.83
C VAL A 41 -1.21 6.31 -9.24
N PRO A 42 -2.01 7.33 -9.58
CA PRO A 42 -1.84 8.67 -9.04
C PRO A 42 -1.97 8.69 -7.51
N LYS A 43 -1.07 9.41 -6.82
CA LYS A 43 -1.05 9.50 -5.34
C LYS A 43 -2.39 9.97 -4.75
N ARG A 44 -3.11 10.85 -5.47
CA ARG A 44 -4.43 11.37 -5.05
C ARG A 44 -5.52 10.29 -5.03
N ASP A 45 -5.34 9.22 -5.78
CA ASP A 45 -6.29 8.12 -5.92
C ASP A 45 -5.92 6.95 -4.96
N ILE A 46 -5.07 7.20 -3.96
CA ILE A 46 -4.61 6.24 -2.97
C ILE A 46 -4.80 6.81 -1.56
N SER A 47 -5.66 6.18 -0.77
CA SER A 47 -5.64 6.31 0.69
C SER A 47 -4.62 5.36 1.31
N PHE A 48 -3.87 5.86 2.29
CA PHE A 48 -2.75 5.13 2.89
C PHE A 48 -2.66 5.35 4.40
N PHE A 49 -2.69 4.27 5.18
CA PHE A 49 -2.62 4.32 6.65
C PHE A 49 -1.70 3.24 7.23
N GLY A 50 -0.60 3.66 7.87
CA GLY A 50 0.24 2.77 8.68
C GLY A 50 -0.29 2.71 10.11
N TYR A 51 -1.10 1.71 10.43
CA TYR A 51 -1.78 1.59 11.73
C TYR A 51 -0.82 1.26 12.87
N TRP A 52 0.14 0.36 12.63
CA TRP A 52 1.08 -0.07 13.65
C TRP A 52 2.45 -0.40 13.04
N ARG A 53 3.45 -0.61 13.89
CA ARG A 53 4.78 -1.08 13.47
C ARG A 53 5.38 -1.93 14.58
N LEU A 54 5.87 -3.12 14.25
CA LEU A 54 6.53 -3.98 15.24
C LEU A 54 7.69 -3.22 15.92
N GLY A 55 7.75 -3.30 17.24
CA GLY A 55 8.74 -2.59 18.05
C GLY A 55 8.43 -1.09 18.26
N ARG A 56 7.23 -0.62 17.94
CA ARG A 56 6.79 0.75 18.20
C ARG A 56 5.36 0.75 18.73
N SER A 57 5.16 1.24 19.95
CA SER A 57 3.83 1.59 20.46
C SER A 57 3.41 2.96 19.93
N ALA A 58 2.09 3.18 19.82
CA ALA A 58 1.59 4.54 19.70
C ALA A 58 1.95 5.31 21.00
N PRO A 59 2.25 6.62 20.91
CA PRO A 59 2.24 7.45 22.11
C PRO A 59 0.89 7.27 22.80
N GLY A 60 0.91 7.04 24.12
CA GLY A 60 -0.28 7.10 24.95
C GLY A 60 -0.78 8.52 25.10
#